data_AF-A0A124INH3-F1
#
_entry.id   AF-A0A124INH3-F1
#
_cell.length_a   1.000
_cell.length_b   1.000
_cell.length_c   1.000
_cell.angle_alpha   90.00
_cell.angle_beta   90.00
_cell.angle_gamma   90.00
#
_symmetry.space_group_name_H-M   'P 1'
#
loop_
_entity.id
_entity.type
_entity.pdbx_description
1 polymer ?
#
loop_
_entity_poly.entity_id
_entity_poly.type
_entity_poly.pdbx_seq_one_letter_code
_entity_poly.pdbx_strand_id
1 'polypeptide(L)' 'MHIGHNQDDIDHESLALRHLGAGIVKEGAGDLHEALNEYMVANVLDPYLEVAQLKLSELKEKLGL' A
#
# COMPACT_ATOMS: atom_id res chain seq x y z
N MET A 1 -33.59 -11.69 -9.57
CA MET A 1 -32.70 -10.70 -10.21
C MET A 1 -32.61 -9.46 -9.33
N HIS A 2 -31.53 -9.31 -8.58
CA HIS A 2 -30.94 -8.00 -8.32
C HIS A 2 -29.45 -8.23 -8.11
N ILE A 3 -28.68 -7.99 -9.17
CA ILE A 3 -27.23 -7.92 -9.14
C ILE A 3 -26.91 -6.60 -8.44
N GLY A 4 -26.26 -6.69 -7.29
CA GLY A 4 -25.77 -5.54 -6.54
C GLY A 4 -24.51 -5.96 -5.81
N HIS A 5 -23.52 -6.50 -6.52
CA HIS A 5 -22.14 -6.42 -6.06
C HIS A 5 -21.82 -4.94 -6.04
N ASN A 6 -21.98 -4.31 -4.88
CA ASN A 6 -21.53 -2.96 -4.62
C ASN A 6 -20.00 -3.00 -4.60
N GLN A 7 -19.40 -3.00 -5.78
CA GLN A 7 -17.96 -2.78 -5.98
C GLN A 7 -17.54 -1.35 -5.57
N ASP A 8 -18.48 -0.53 -5.10
CA ASP A 8 -18.29 0.84 -4.66
C ASP A 8 -17.90 0.99 -3.19
N ASP A 9 -18.09 -0.03 -2.34
CA ASP A 9 -17.42 -0.11 -1.02
C ASP A 9 -16.12 -0.89 -1.20
N ILE A 10 -15.18 -0.36 -1.99
CA ILE A 10 -13.79 -0.82 -1.84
C ILE A 10 -13.40 -0.35 -0.44
N ASP A 11 -13.48 -1.24 0.55
CA ASP A 11 -13.02 -0.95 1.91
C ASP A 11 -11.65 -0.28 1.80
N HIS A 12 -11.48 0.87 2.44
CA HIS A 12 -10.20 1.57 2.42
C HIS A 12 -9.05 0.65 2.87
N GLU A 13 -9.35 -0.32 3.75
CA GLU A 13 -8.48 -1.44 4.12
C GLU A 13 -8.10 -2.33 2.93
N SER A 14 -9.06 -2.76 2.11
CA SER A 14 -8.81 -3.55 0.89
C SER A 14 -7.95 -2.79 -0.12
N LEU A 15 -8.14 -1.47 -0.24
CA LEU A 15 -7.32 -0.64 -1.13
C LEU A 15 -5.91 -0.42 -0.54
N ALA A 16 -5.79 -0.22 0.78
CA ALA A 16 -4.51 -0.11 1.47
C ALA A 16 -3.67 -1.38 1.30
N LEU A 17 -4.29 -2.56 1.48
CA LEU A 17 -3.64 -3.86 1.27
C LEU A 17 -3.19 -4.06 -0.19
N ARG A 18 -3.97 -3.56 -1.15
CA ARG A 18 -3.58 -3.61 -2.57
C ARG A 18 -2.33 -2.76 -2.84
N HIS A 19 -2.29 -1.53 -2.33
CA HIS A 19 -1.11 -0.67 -2.45
C HIS A 19 0.08 -1.24 -1.69
N LEU A 20 -0.11 -1.82 -0.50
CA LEU A 20 0.94 -2.54 0.22
C LEU A 20 1.52 -3.67 -0.64
N GLY A 21 0.67 -4.51 -1.23
CA GLY A 21 1.12 -5.60 -2.11
C GLY A 21 1.87 -5.09 -3.35
N ALA A 22 1.39 -4.03 -3.98
CA ALA A 22 2.06 -3.40 -5.11
C ALA A 22 3.44 -2.86 -4.70
N GLY A 23 3.55 -2.22 -3.53
CA GLY A 23 4.82 -1.74 -2.98
C GLY A 23 5.84 -2.86 -2.77
N ILE A 24 5.41 -4.00 -2.22
CA ILE A 24 6.28 -5.18 -2.01
C ILE A 24 6.83 -5.71 -3.33
N VAL A 25 5.98 -5.80 -4.36
CA VAL A 25 6.40 -6.27 -5.69
C VAL A 25 7.42 -5.31 -6.31
N LYS A 26 7.16 -4.00 -6.24
CA LYS A 26 8.06 -2.97 -6.77
C LYS A 26 9.38 -2.91 -6.00
N GLU A 27 9.34 -3.07 -4.68
CA GLU A 27 10.54 -3.13 -3.83
C GLU A 27 11.42 -4.33 -4.23
N GLY A 28 10.81 -5.49 -4.45
CA GLY A 28 11.48 -6.70 -4.93
C GLY A 28 12.06 -6.56 -6.34
N ALA A 29 11.43 -5.75 -7.20
CA ALA A 29 11.93 -5.42 -8.53
C ALA A 29 13.08 -4.40 -8.51
N GLY A 30 13.32 -3.72 -7.38
CA GLY A 30 14.33 -2.67 -7.24
C GLY A 30 13.80 -1.26 -7.53
N ASP A 31 12.52 -1.12 -7.84
CA ASP A 31 11.84 0.16 -8.11
C ASP A 31 11.49 0.87 -6.79
N LEU A 32 12.52 1.19 -6.00
CA LEU A 32 12.37 1.66 -4.61
C LEU A 32 11.56 2.96 -4.50
N HIS A 33 11.66 3.88 -5.45
CA HIS A 33 10.87 5.12 -5.43
C HIS A 33 9.39 4.87 -5.69
N GLU A 34 9.06 3.94 -6.59
CA GLU A 34 7.66 3.59 -6.82
C GLU A 34 7.11 2.77 -5.66
N ALA A 35 7.90 1.86 -5.08
CA ALA A 35 7.52 1.15 -3.86
C ALA A 35 7.21 2.11 -2.71
N LEU A 36 8.01 3.18 -2.57
CA LEU A 36 7.79 4.23 -1.58
C LEU A 36 6.44 4.91 -1.80
N ASN A 37 6.12 5.26 -3.04
CA ASN A 37 4.82 5.84 -3.38
C ASN A 37 3.66 4.91 -3.01
N GLU A 38 3.75 3.62 -3.34
CA GLU A 38 2.70 2.65 -3.00
C GLU A 38 2.52 2.50 -1.48
N TYR A 39 3.61 2.41 -0.71
CA TYR A 39 3.53 2.33 0.75
C TYR A 39 2.99 3.62 1.38
N MET A 40 3.31 4.79 0.81
CA MET A 40 2.72 6.06 1.25
C MET A 40 1.21 6.08 1.02
N VAL A 41 0.74 5.63 -0.14
CA VAL A 41 -0.70 5.55 -0.44
C VAL A 41 -1.37 4.55 0.50
N ALA A 42 -0.78 3.38 0.74
CA ALA A 42 -1.30 2.40 1.69
C ALA A 42 -1.46 2.99 3.10
N ASN A 43 -0.45 3.73 3.58
CA ASN A 43 -0.49 4.39 4.88
C ASN A 43 -1.50 5.56 4.95
N VAL A 44 -1.79 6.23 3.83
CA VAL A 44 -2.84 7.27 3.77
C VAL A 44 -4.24 6.65 3.80
N LEU A 45 -4.41 5.52 3.13
CA LEU A 45 -5.69 4.81 3.05
C LEU A 45 -6.05 4.12 4.36
N ASP A 46 -5.07 3.48 4.99
CA ASP A 46 -5.20 2.91 6.33
C ASP A 46 -3.99 3.30 7.19
N PRO A 47 -4.10 4.39 7.98
CA PRO A 47 -3.05 4.82 8.87
C PRO A 47 -2.88 3.89 10.08
N TYR A 48 -3.75 2.90 10.28
CA TYR A 48 -3.60 1.89 11.34
C TYR A 48 -2.97 0.59 10.81
N LEU A 49 -2.69 0.50 9.50
CA LEU A 49 -2.02 -0.64 8.89
C LEU A 49 -0.53 -0.66 9.25
N GLU A 50 -0.22 -1.28 10.38
CA GLU A 50 1.12 -1.34 11.00
C GLU A 50 2.19 -1.87 10.02
N VAL A 51 1.82 -2.84 9.18
CA VAL A 51 2.72 -3.38 8.15
C VAL A 51 3.10 -2.35 7.07
N ALA A 52 2.19 -1.45 6.69
CA ALA A 52 2.48 -0.38 5.72
C ALA A 52 3.41 0.67 6.33
N GLN A 53 3.22 1.01 7.60
CA GLN A 53 4.10 1.90 8.34
C GLN A 53 5.52 1.33 8.47
N LEU A 54 5.63 0.04 8.81
CA LEU A 54 6.90 -0.66 8.91
C LEU A 54 7.63 -0.65 7.56
N LYS A 55 6.96 -1.10 6.50
CA LYS A 55 7.51 -1.14 5.14
C LYS A 55 7.94 0.24 4.64
N LEU A 56 7.13 1.26 4.90
CA LEU A 56 7.46 2.64 4.56
C LEU A 56 8.71 3.14 5.30
N SER A 57 8.85 2.80 6.59
CA SER A 57 10.00 3.20 7.41
C SER A 57 11.28 2.49 6.97
N GLU A 58 11.23 1.17 6.80
CA GLU A 58 12.37 0.36 6.29
C GLU A 58 12.85 0.88 4.94
N LEU A 59 11.90 1.21 4.05
CA LEU A 59 12.23 1.70 2.72
C LEU A 59 12.82 3.11 2.72
N LYS A 60 12.37 3.99 3.62
CA LYS A 60 12.97 5.32 3.82
C LYS A 60 14.41 5.22 4.31
N GLU A 61 14.67 4.35 5.29
CA GLU A 61 16.03 4.08 5.78
C GLU A 61 16.94 3.57 4.66
N LYS A 62 16.43 2.66 3.81
CA LYS A 62 17.16 2.14 2.64
C LYS A 62 17.47 3.21 1.59
N LEU A 63 16.60 4.21 1.45
CA LEU A 63 16.77 5.35 0.54
C LEU A 63 17.58 6.50 1.17
N GLY A 64 17.82 6.48 2.48
CA GLY A 64 18.47 7.56 3.22
C GLY A 64 17.61 8.81 3.38
N LEU A 65 16.28 8.64 3.45
CA LEU A 65 15.27 9.70 3.62
C LEU A 65 14.82 9.86 5.07
#